data_AF-A0A4U0UP05-F1
#
_entry.id   AF-A0A4U0UP05-F1
#
_cell.length_a   1.000
_cell.length_b   1.000
_cell.length_c   1.000
_cell.angle_alpha   90.00
_cell.angle_beta   90.00
_cell.angle_gamma   90.00
#
_symmetry.space_group_name_H-M   'P 1'
#
loop_
_entity.id
_entity.type
_entity.pdbx_description
1 polymer ?
#
loop_
_entity_poly.entity_id
_entity_poly.type
_entity_poly.pdbx_seq_one_letter_code
_entity_poly.pdbx_strand_id
1 'polypeptide(L)' 'MLGAILGLGLALLALYLVRAIRTYYSLSHFGGHWVAGWSRLWLLRTQGSGEMNKRFTEVNRKYGSTARIAPGMLITSDVC' A
#
# COMPACT_ATOMS: atom_id res chain seq x y z
N MET A 1 27.60 22.50 9.56
CA MET A 1 26.19 22.17 9.91
C MET A 1 25.39 21.66 8.71
N LEU A 2 25.43 22.31 7.53
CA LEU A 2 24.73 21.85 6.30
C LEU A 2 25.07 20.43 5.85
N GLY A 3 26.35 20.03 5.85
CA GLY A 3 26.76 18.67 5.45
C GLY A 3 26.19 17.57 6.35
N ALA A 4 26.07 17.82 7.66
CA ALA A 4 25.46 16.89 8.60
C ALA A 4 23.94 16.78 8.39
N ILE A 5 23.26 17.89 8.07
CA ILE A 5 21.81 17.89 7.77
C ILE A 5 21.53 17.14 6.47
N LEU A 6 22.33 17.36 5.42
CA LEU A 6 22.21 16.63 4.16
C LEU A 6 22.49 15.13 4.35
N GLY A 7 23.54 14.78 5.08
CA GLY A 7 23.86 13.39 5.41
C GLY A 7 22.75 12.70 6.19
N LEU A 8 22.19 13.36 7.21
CA LEU A 8 21.06 12.84 7.98
C LEU A 8 19.81 12.70 7.12
N GLY A 9 19.51 13.68 6.26
CA GLY A 9 18.38 13.63 5.33
C GLY A 9 18.47 12.45 4.36
N LEU A 10 19.64 12.23 3.77
CA LEU A 10 19.91 11.08 2.90
C LEU A 10 19.78 9.76 3.64
N ALA A 11 20.31 9.65 4.86
CA ALA A 11 20.21 8.45 5.67
C ALA A 11 18.74 8.12 6.02
N LEU A 12 17.94 9.12 6.41
CA LEU A 12 16.52 8.94 6.69
C LEU A 12 15.73 8.54 5.43
N LEU A 13 16.05 9.14 4.28
CA LEU A 13 15.44 8.78 3.00
C LEU A 13 15.77 7.34 2.61
N ALA A 14 17.03 6.93 2.75
CA ALA A 14 17.47 5.55 2.47
C ALA A 14 16.74 4.55 3.39
N LEU A 15 16.65 4.85 4.69
CA LEU A 15 15.92 4.02 5.65
C LEU A 15 14.43 3.91 5.30
N TYR A 16 13.81 5.01 4.89
CA TYR A 16 12.42 5.03 4.44
C TYR A 16 12.22 4.14 3.20
N LEU A 17 13.07 4.28 2.19
CA LEU A 17 13.00 3.48 0.96
C LEU A 17 13.20 1.98 1.24
N VAL A 18 14.19 1.63 2.06
CA VAL A 18 14.43 0.21 2.45
C VAL A 18 13.20 -0.37 3.15
N ARG A 19 12.56 0.39 4.05
CA ARG A 19 11.32 -0.04 4.72
C ARG A 19 10.17 -0.18 3.72
N ALA A 20 9.98 0.77 2.83
CA ALA A 20 8.93 0.74 1.82
C ALA A 20 9.09 -0.48 0.88
N ILE A 21 10.31 -0.72 0.41
CA ILE A 21 10.64 -1.86 -0.46
C ILE A 21 10.43 -3.19 0.26
N ARG A 22 10.90 -3.32 1.51
CA ARG A 22 10.69 -4.55 2.31
C ARG A 22 9.22 -4.88 2.49
N THR A 23 8.41 -3.88 2.83
CA THR A 23 6.96 -4.03 2.96
C THR A 23 6.31 -4.37 1.62
N TYR A 24 6.77 -3.77 0.52
CA TYR A 24 6.28 -4.09 -0.82
C TYR A 24 6.52 -5.56 -1.17
N TYR A 25 7.73 -6.06 -0.91
CA TYR A 25 8.10 -7.46 -1.16
C TYR A 25 7.37 -8.43 -0.25
N SER A 26 7.19 -8.14 1.04
CA SER A 26 6.48 -9.05 1.96
C SER A 26 5.03 -9.31 1.53
N LEU A 27 4.39 -8.31 0.93
CA LEU A 27 3.01 -8.38 0.49
C LEU A 27 2.90 -8.70 -1.01
N SER A 28 4.02 -8.87 -1.73
CA SER A 28 4.06 -8.96 -3.21
C SER A 28 3.32 -10.18 -3.76
N HIS A 29 3.13 -11.19 -2.92
CA HIS A 29 2.36 -12.37 -3.26
C HIS A 29 0.83 -12.10 -3.33
N PHE A 30 0.34 -11.02 -2.71
CA PHE A 30 -1.08 -10.67 -2.75
C PHE A 30 -1.38 -9.82 -3.98
N GLY A 31 -2.39 -10.24 -4.74
CA GLY A 31 -2.93 -9.46 -5.85
C GLY A 31 -3.55 -8.14 -5.36
N GLY A 32 -3.64 -7.13 -6.22
CA GLY A 32 -4.24 -5.86 -5.85
C GLY A 32 -4.06 -4.79 -6.91
N HIS A 33 -4.60 -3.61 -6.63
CA HIS A 33 -4.44 -2.48 -7.55
C HIS A 33 -2.96 -2.07 -7.64
N TRP A 34 -2.43 -1.87 -8.84
CA TRP A 34 -1.01 -1.53 -9.06
C TRP A 34 -0.55 -0.30 -8.24
N VAL A 35 -1.40 0.71 -8.12
CA VAL A 35 -1.15 1.92 -7.30
C VAL A 35 -1.14 1.63 -5.80
N ALA A 36 -1.91 0.64 -5.34
CA ALA A 36 -1.99 0.25 -3.93
C ALA A 36 -0.68 -0.38 -3.43
N GLY A 37 0.18 -0.88 -4.32
CA GLY A 37 1.52 -1.34 -3.96
C GLY A 37 2.44 -0.21 -3.49
N TRP A 38 2.32 0.97 -4.09
CA TRP A 38 3.27 2.08 -3.91
C TRP A 38 2.72 3.23 -3.08
N SER A 39 1.42 3.50 -3.15
CA SER A 39 0.82 4.66 -2.50
C SER A 39 -0.56 4.39 -1.90
N ARG A 40 -0.95 5.20 -0.92
CA ARG A 40 -2.30 5.20 -0.34
C ARG A 40 -3.31 6.04 -1.14
N LEU A 41 -2.90 6.60 -2.29
CA LEU A 41 -3.75 7.49 -3.09
C LEU A 41 -5.01 6.79 -3.58
N TRP A 42 -4.89 5.52 -4.00
CA TRP A 42 -6.03 4.72 -4.42
C TRP A 42 -7.02 4.50 -3.27
N LEU A 43 -6.52 4.22 -2.07
CA LEU A 43 -7.33 4.05 -0.87
C LEU A 43 -8.05 5.34 -0.48
N LEU A 44 -7.36 6.48 -0.50
CA LEU A 44 -7.94 7.79 -0.19
C LEU A 44 -9.04 8.17 -1.18
N ARG A 45 -8.81 7.93 -2.48
CA ARG A 45 -9.82 8.14 -3.53
C ARG A 45 -11.04 7.23 -3.33
N THR A 46 -10.82 5.98 -2.94
CA THR A 46 -11.88 5.00 -2.67
C THR A 46 -12.71 5.41 -1.45
N GLN A 47 -12.05 5.80 -0.37
CA GLN A 47 -12.69 6.33 0.85
C GLN A 47 -13.53 7.58 0.56
N GLY A 48 -12.96 8.56 -0.14
CA GLY A 48 -13.66 9.80 -0.50
C GLY A 48 -14.83 9.62 -1.48
N SER A 49 -14.92 8.47 -2.16
CA SER A 49 -16.01 8.19 -3.11
C SER A 49 -17.32 7.77 -2.44
N GLY A 50 -17.33 7.46 -1.14
CA GLY A 50 -18.50 6.91 -0.43
C GLY A 50 -18.86 5.47 -0.80
N GLU A 51 -18.25 4.92 -1.86
CA GLU A 51 -18.52 3.59 -2.42
C GLU A 51 -17.42 2.58 -2.03
N MET A 52 -16.81 2.78 -0.86
CA MET A 52 -15.70 1.98 -0.38
C MET A 52 -16.03 0.49 -0.37
N ASN A 53 -17.17 0.11 0.20
CA ASN A 53 -17.58 -1.29 0.33
C ASN A 53 -17.71 -1.98 -1.04
N LYS A 54 -18.31 -1.31 -2.04
CA LYS A 54 -18.46 -1.87 -3.39
C LYS A 54 -17.11 -2.06 -4.06
N ARG A 55 -16.22 -1.06 -3.97
CA ARG A 55 -14.87 -1.11 -4.57
C ARG A 55 -14.00 -2.18 -3.91
N PHE A 56 -14.14 -2.37 -2.61
CA PHE A 56 -13.45 -3.43 -1.86
C PHE A 56 -13.93 -4.82 -2.26
N THR A 57 -15.24 -5.04 -2.35
CA THR A 57 -15.80 -6.29 -2.85
C THR A 57 -15.37 -6.58 -4.29
N GLU A 58 -15.33 -5.56 -5.16
CA GLU A 58 -14.88 -5.71 -6.54
C GLU A 58 -13.40 -6.11 -6.62
N VAL A 59 -12.55 -5.51 -5.78
CA VAL A 59 -11.12 -5.83 -5.69
C VAL A 59 -10.93 -7.28 -5.24
N ASN A 60 -11.64 -7.74 -4.20
CA ASN A 60 -11.55 -9.13 -3.75
C ASN A 60 -12.08 -10.10 -4.81
N ARG A 61 -13.18 -9.75 -5.48
CA ARG A 61 -13.70 -10.57 -6.58
C ARG A 61 -12.72 -10.69 -7.75
N LYS A 62 -11.89 -9.67 -7.98
CA LYS A 62 -10.91 -9.63 -9.08
C LYS A 62 -9.58 -10.29 -8.74
N TYR A 63 -9.06 -10.10 -7.52
CA TYR A 63 -7.71 -10.51 -7.13
C TYR A 63 -7.68 -11.69 -6.13
N GLY A 64 -8.84 -12.14 -5.64
CA GLY A 64 -8.98 -13.23 -4.68
C GLY A 64 -9.48 -12.75 -3.31
N SER A 65 -9.75 -13.70 -2.41
CA SER A 65 -10.29 -13.43 -1.05
C SER A 65 -9.46 -12.42 -0.26
N THR A 66 -8.15 -12.37 -0.48
CA THR A 66 -7.25 -11.36 0.11
C THR A 66 -6.56 -10.56 -0.98
N ALA A 67 -6.71 -9.24 -0.92
CA ALA A 67 -6.14 -8.32 -1.89
C ALA A 67 -5.43 -7.12 -1.22
N ARG A 68 -4.46 -6.54 -1.91
CA ARG A 68 -3.73 -5.36 -1.45
C ARG A 68 -4.46 -4.06 -1.80
N ILE A 69 -4.68 -3.23 -0.78
CA ILE A 69 -5.33 -1.90 -0.90
C ILE A 69 -4.43 -0.72 -0.55
N ALA A 70 -3.30 -0.97 0.13
CA ALA A 70 -2.23 0.01 0.37
C ALA A 70 -0.89 -0.69 0.59
N PRO A 71 0.25 0.04 0.61
CA PRO A 71 1.59 -0.57 0.58
C PRO A 71 1.84 -1.57 1.70
N GLY A 72 1.22 -1.35 2.87
CA GLY A 72 1.28 -2.21 4.05
C GLY A 72 -0.10 -2.64 4.56
N MET A 73 -1.13 -2.66 3.70
CA MET A 73 -2.50 -2.97 4.13
C MET A 73 -3.18 -3.90 3.13
N LEU A 74 -3.77 -4.95 3.67
CA LEU A 74 -4.58 -5.92 2.94
C LEU A 74 -6.04 -5.77 3.35
N ILE A 75 -6.90 -6.19 2.44
CA ILE A 75 -8.29 -6.45 2.72
C ILE A 75 -8.55 -7.94 2.49
N THR A 76 -9.27 -8.55 3.42
CA THR A 76 -9.73 -9.94 3.32
C THR A 76 -11.24 -9.93 3.38
N SER A 77 -11.87 -10.70 2.49
CA SER A 77 -13.26 -11.12 2.65
C SER A 77 -13.26 -12.56 3.07
N ASP A 78 -13.65 -12.82 4.32
CA ASP A 78 -14.07 -14.12 4.78
C ASP A 78 -15.50 -14.34 4.30
N VAL A 79 -15.66 -15.30 3.39
CA VAL A 79 -16.97 -15.89 3.11
C VAL A 79 -17.11 -17.08 4.04
N CYS A 80 -17.98 -16.95 5.05
CA CYS A 80 -18.72 -18.09 5.57
C CYS A 80 -19.97 -18.29 4.69
#